data_AF-A0A1I1YED2-F1
#
_entry.id   AF-A0A1I1YED2-F1
#
_cell.length_a   1.000
_cell.length_b   1.000
_cell.length_c   1.000
_cell.angle_alpha   90.00
_cell.angle_beta   90.00
_cell.angle_gamma   90.00
#
_symmetry.space_group_name_H-M   'P 1'
#
loop_
_entity.id
_entity.type
_entity.pdbx_description
1 polymer ?
#
loop_
_entity_poly.entity_id
_entity_poly.type
_entity_poly.pdbx_seq_one_letter_code
_entity_poly.pdbx_strand_id
1 'polypeptide(L)'
;MPDLLRQLLELPGLGWILATTFVAGGVYGFAGFGSALIFMPVAAALVPPEIAVAAFSVSAASSLVTVVPRALRDADTRGLAVMIAGAVLAAPAGLWVLRRGDVEALRWGVVLVAAVTLAALVSGWRHALRPGVAARAGIGAATGFVGGATGLMGPVMILFQLSGRDSAARNRATVLVFLTFTTALLLPLMTLQGMLTPRAVLLGLAMTVPYGLGARLGAWLFQPDREGLYRTAAYVIIAIAIAAGLPVRD
;
A
#
# COMPACT_ATOMS: atom_id res chain seq x y z
N MET A 1 15.78 16.26 20.35
CA MET A 1 16.02 15.07 19.47
C MET A 1 16.62 13.86 20.20
N PRO A 2 17.62 13.97 21.11
CA PRO A 2 18.15 12.77 21.79
C PRO A 2 17.11 11.98 22.59
N ASP A 3 16.09 12.65 23.14
CA ASP A 3 15.01 11.97 23.87
C ASP A 3 14.09 11.14 22.96
N LEU A 4 13.82 11.60 21.73
CA LEU A 4 13.03 10.86 20.75
C LEU A 4 13.75 9.60 20.25
N LEU A 5 15.08 9.69 20.08
CA LEU A 5 15.91 8.54 19.72
C LEU A 5 15.94 7.50 20.85
N ARG A 6 16.05 7.93 22.11
CA ARG A 6 15.93 7.02 23.26
C ARG A 6 14.56 6.36 23.32
N GLN A 7 13.48 7.14 23.20
CA GLN A 7 12.11 6.60 23.16
C GLN A 7 11.88 5.60 22.01
N LEU A 8 12.53 5.79 20.87
CA LEU A 8 12.48 4.82 19.76
C LEU A 8 13.21 3.53 20.13
N LEU A 9 14.43 3.63 20.68
CA LEU A 9 15.24 2.48 21.05
C LEU A 9 14.63 1.69 22.22
N GLU A 10 13.91 2.38 23.11
CA GLU A 10 13.18 1.80 24.24
C GLU A 10 11.79 1.27 23.85
N LEU A 11 11.35 1.50 22.61
CA LEU A 11 10.02 1.12 22.15
C LEU A 11 9.88 -0.41 22.15
N PRO A 12 9.05 -0.99 23.04
CA PRO A 12 8.92 -2.43 23.13
C PRO A 12 8.44 -3.00 21.80
N GLY A 13 9.15 -4.01 21.29
CA GLY A 13 8.81 -4.61 20.00
C GLY A 13 9.36 -3.89 18.76
N LEU A 14 10.29 -2.93 18.89
CA LEU A 14 10.97 -2.32 17.75
C LEU A 14 11.56 -3.36 16.79
N GLY A 15 12.19 -4.42 17.31
CA GLY A 15 12.73 -5.52 16.49
C GLY A 15 11.65 -6.20 15.63
N TRP A 16 10.46 -6.43 16.19
CA TRP A 16 9.32 -6.97 15.46
C TRP A 16 8.81 -6.00 14.39
N ILE A 17 8.78 -4.70 14.69
CA ILE A 17 8.43 -3.66 13.71
C ILE A 17 9.40 -3.70 12.53
N LEU A 18 10.71 -3.72 12.79
CA LEU A 18 11.73 -3.73 11.73
C LEU A 18 11.69 -5.02 10.91
N ALA A 19 11.53 -6.18 11.55
CA ALA A 19 11.39 -7.47 10.87
C ALA A 19 10.13 -7.52 10.00
N THR A 20 8.99 -7.09 10.54
CA THR A 20 7.72 -7.04 9.80
C THR A 20 7.80 -6.05 8.65
N THR A 21 8.49 -4.93 8.83
CA THR A 21 8.75 -3.94 7.77
C THR A 21 9.56 -4.54 6.63
N PHE A 22 10.59 -5.33 6.94
CA PHE A 22 11.38 -6.04 5.93
C PHE A 22 10.52 -7.02 5.13
N VAL A 23 9.70 -7.83 5.81
CA VAL A 23 8.77 -8.78 5.15
C VAL A 23 7.74 -8.03 4.31
N ALA A 24 7.15 -6.95 4.84
CA ALA A 24 6.21 -6.11 4.13
C ALA A 24 6.84 -5.52 2.85
N GLY A 25 8.06 -4.98 2.95
CA GLY A 25 8.85 -4.53 1.81
C GLY A 25 9.06 -5.66 0.79
N GLY A 26 9.42 -6.87 1.25
CA GLY A 26 9.55 -8.07 0.41
C GLY A 26 8.29 -8.39 -0.39
N VAL A 27 7.14 -8.42 0.29
CA VAL A 27 5.85 -8.69 -0.36
C VAL A 27 5.50 -7.58 -1.35
N TYR A 28 5.73 -6.32 -1.00
CA TYR A 28 5.53 -5.20 -1.93
C TYR A 28 6.43 -5.29 -3.15
N GLY A 29 7.73 -5.57 -2.96
CA GLY A 29 8.67 -5.75 -4.04
C GLY A 29 8.26 -6.88 -4.99
N PHE A 30 7.73 -7.99 -4.46
CA PHE A 30 7.29 -9.13 -5.24
C PHE A 30 5.94 -8.88 -5.94
N ALA A 31 4.88 -8.60 -5.17
CA ALA A 31 3.51 -8.53 -5.64
C ALA A 31 3.09 -7.13 -6.15
N GLY A 32 3.78 -6.09 -5.70
CA GLY A 32 3.43 -4.69 -5.94
C GLY A 32 2.47 -4.10 -4.91
N PHE A 33 1.86 -4.91 -4.03
CA PHE A 33 0.89 -4.47 -3.03
C PHE A 33 0.94 -5.39 -1.79
N GLY A 34 0.15 -5.08 -0.76
CA GLY A 34 -0.01 -5.96 0.41
C GLY A 34 0.97 -5.73 1.56
N SER A 35 1.96 -4.84 1.41
CA SER A 35 2.87 -4.48 2.50
C SER A 35 2.15 -3.92 3.72
N ALA A 36 1.21 -3.01 3.52
CA ALA A 36 0.43 -2.43 4.62
C ALA A 36 -0.47 -3.48 5.30
N LEU A 37 -0.93 -4.51 4.58
CA LEU A 37 -1.74 -5.60 5.16
C LEU A 37 -0.93 -6.47 6.13
N ILE A 38 0.38 -6.59 5.90
CA ILE A 38 1.30 -7.31 6.77
C ILE A 38 1.76 -6.43 7.93
N PHE A 39 2.06 -5.16 7.64
CA PHE A 39 2.62 -4.25 8.61
C PHE A 39 1.60 -3.73 9.63
N MET A 40 0.40 -3.35 9.19
CA MET A 40 -0.56 -2.62 10.05
C MET A 40 -1.03 -3.41 11.26
N PRO A 41 -1.35 -4.73 11.20
CA PRO A 41 -1.75 -5.48 12.38
C PRO A 41 -0.69 -5.50 13.48
N VAL A 42 0.60 -5.61 13.11
CA VAL A 42 1.71 -5.60 14.06
C VAL A 42 1.95 -4.20 14.59
N ALA A 43 1.94 -3.19 13.72
CA ALA A 43 2.23 -1.81 14.10
C ALA A 43 1.12 -1.20 14.98
N ALA A 44 -0.14 -1.43 14.65
CA ALA A 44 -1.29 -0.91 15.41
C ALA A 44 -1.37 -1.50 16.83
N ALA A 45 -0.78 -2.68 17.08
CA ALA A 45 -0.68 -3.26 18.41
C ALA A 45 0.40 -2.58 19.29
N LEU A 46 1.34 -1.84 18.68
CA LEU A 46 2.52 -1.29 19.36
C LEU A 46 2.55 0.24 19.39
N VAL A 47 1.96 0.90 18.38
CA VAL A 47 1.90 2.35 18.25
C VAL A 47 0.52 2.81 17.77
N PRO A 48 0.11 4.06 18.07
CA PRO A 48 -1.12 4.62 17.55
C PRO A 48 -1.24 4.48 16.01
N PRO A 49 -2.43 4.16 15.45
CA PRO A 49 -2.61 3.91 14.03
C PRO A 49 -2.10 5.05 13.12
N GLU A 50 -2.30 6.28 13.54
CA GLU A 50 -1.84 7.48 12.81
C GLU A 50 -0.31 7.49 12.66
N ILE A 51 0.42 7.12 13.73
CA ILE A 51 1.87 7.00 13.73
C ILE A 51 2.31 5.83 12.85
N ALA A 52 1.62 4.69 12.93
CA ALA A 52 1.91 3.53 12.10
C ALA A 52 1.79 3.85 10.61
N VAL A 53 0.67 4.48 10.19
CA VAL A 53 0.43 4.85 8.79
C VAL A 53 1.45 5.88 8.31
N ALA A 54 1.74 6.92 9.11
CA ALA A 54 2.72 7.94 8.75
C ALA A 54 4.15 7.38 8.65
N ALA A 55 4.59 6.60 9.63
CA ALA A 55 5.92 5.97 9.62
C ALA A 55 6.05 4.99 8.44
N PHE A 56 5.01 4.21 8.17
CA PHE A 56 4.98 3.30 7.03
C PHE A 56 5.10 4.04 5.70
N SER A 57 4.33 5.13 5.49
CA SER A 57 4.41 5.96 4.29
C SER A 57 5.80 6.55 4.07
N VAL A 58 6.48 7.00 5.13
CA VAL A 58 7.87 7.47 5.07
C VAL A 58 8.80 6.35 4.63
N SER A 59 8.69 5.16 5.23
CA SER A 59 9.55 4.02 4.88
C SER A 59 9.31 3.54 3.44
N ALA A 60 8.06 3.56 2.99
CA ALA A 60 7.63 3.14 1.66
C ALA A 60 8.14 4.08 0.55
N ALA A 61 8.46 5.34 0.88
CA ALA A 61 9.09 6.26 -0.06
C ALA A 61 10.45 5.76 -0.59
N SER A 62 11.13 4.86 0.13
CA SER A 62 12.33 4.17 -0.37
C SER A 62 12.09 3.42 -1.69
N SER A 63 10.85 3.02 -1.99
CA SER A 63 10.50 2.39 -3.26
C SER A 63 10.74 3.25 -4.49
N LEU A 64 10.78 4.58 -4.33
CA LEU A 64 11.13 5.52 -5.40
C LEU A 64 12.52 5.23 -5.99
N VAL A 65 13.44 4.72 -5.17
CA VAL A 65 14.81 4.39 -5.59
C VAL A 65 15.07 2.89 -5.72
N THR A 66 14.24 2.04 -5.10
CA THR A 66 14.49 0.58 -5.11
C THR A 66 13.80 -0.15 -6.26
N VAL A 67 12.52 0.15 -6.53
CA VAL A 67 11.69 -0.64 -7.46
C VAL A 67 11.12 0.19 -8.62
N VAL A 68 10.81 1.47 -8.37
CA VAL A 68 10.21 2.38 -9.37
C VAL A 68 11.06 2.57 -10.63
N PRO A 69 12.40 2.75 -10.58
CA PRO A 69 13.18 3.05 -11.78
C PRO A 69 13.12 1.94 -12.84
N ARG A 70 13.00 0.68 -12.40
CA ARG A 70 12.81 -0.46 -13.31
C ARG A 70 11.36 -0.56 -13.76
N ALA A 71 10.40 -0.43 -12.84
CA ALA A 71 8.98 -0.53 -13.14
C ALA A 71 8.48 0.55 -14.13
N LEU A 72 9.06 1.76 -14.11
CA LEU A 72 8.71 2.82 -15.06
C LEU A 72 8.97 2.46 -16.53
N ARG A 73 9.87 1.51 -16.80
CA ARG A 73 10.17 1.05 -18.16
C ARG A 73 9.04 0.20 -18.76
N ASP A 74 8.29 -0.48 -17.90
CA ASP A 74 7.25 -1.43 -18.31
C ASP A 74 5.82 -0.85 -18.18
N ALA A 75 5.66 0.24 -17.43
CA ALA A 75 4.36 0.82 -17.10
C ALA A 75 3.79 1.77 -18.17
N ASP A 76 2.47 1.89 -18.27
CA ASP A 76 1.79 2.93 -19.08
C ASP A 76 1.81 4.27 -18.30
N THR A 77 2.86 5.07 -18.52
CA THR A 77 3.08 6.33 -17.79
C THR A 77 1.97 7.36 -18.01
N ARG A 78 1.34 7.39 -19.18
CA ARG A 78 0.22 8.30 -19.46
C ARG A 78 -1.02 7.91 -18.66
N GLY A 79 -1.34 6.62 -18.62
CA GLY A 79 -2.42 6.11 -17.78
C GLY A 79 -2.19 6.36 -16.30
N LEU A 80 -0.98 6.09 -15.85
CA LEU A 80 -0.57 6.31 -14.47
C LEU A 80 -0.73 7.76 -14.03
N ALA A 81 -0.32 8.73 -14.86
CA ALA A 81 -0.45 10.14 -14.51
C ALA A 81 -1.91 10.54 -14.20
N VAL A 82 -2.85 10.06 -15.00
CA VAL A 82 -4.29 10.30 -14.80
C VAL A 82 -4.78 9.65 -13.50
N MET A 83 -4.37 8.41 -13.23
CA MET A 83 -4.74 7.71 -12.01
C MET A 83 -4.16 8.39 -10.77
N ILE A 84 -2.87 8.75 -10.80
CA ILE A 84 -2.20 9.44 -9.69
C ILE A 84 -2.86 10.79 -9.42
N ALA A 85 -3.19 11.56 -10.47
CA ALA A 85 -3.92 12.82 -10.31
C ALA A 85 -5.27 12.61 -9.60
N GLY A 86 -6.07 11.63 -10.05
CA GLY A 86 -7.32 11.28 -9.38
C GLY A 86 -7.11 10.88 -7.91
N ALA A 87 -6.08 10.08 -7.63
CA ALA A 87 -5.76 9.63 -6.29
C ALA A 87 -5.37 10.78 -5.35
N VAL A 88 -4.50 11.68 -5.81
CA VAL A 88 -4.05 12.85 -5.05
C VAL A 88 -5.19 13.82 -4.78
N LEU A 89 -6.13 13.99 -5.73
CA LEU A 89 -7.30 14.85 -5.53
C LEU A 89 -8.29 14.28 -4.52
N ALA A 90 -8.47 12.96 -4.48
CA ALA A 90 -9.39 12.30 -3.56
C ALA A 90 -8.79 11.99 -2.17
N ALA A 91 -7.46 11.89 -2.09
CA ALA A 91 -6.72 11.55 -0.89
C ALA A 91 -7.00 12.45 0.33
N PRO A 92 -7.10 13.79 0.20
CA PRO A 92 -7.42 14.66 1.34
C PRO A 92 -8.74 14.31 2.02
N ALA A 93 -9.77 13.94 1.23
CA ALA A 93 -11.06 13.49 1.76
C ALA A 93 -10.91 12.15 2.51
N GLY A 94 -10.12 11.22 1.97
CA GLY A 94 -9.81 9.96 2.65
C GLY A 94 -9.10 10.21 4.00
N LEU A 95 -8.02 11.00 4.00
CA LEU A 95 -7.29 11.34 5.23
C LEU A 95 -8.17 12.06 6.26
N TRP A 96 -9.10 12.90 5.81
CA TRP A 96 -10.09 13.53 6.69
C TRP A 96 -10.99 12.50 7.37
N VAL A 97 -11.44 11.47 6.63
CA VAL A 97 -12.18 10.34 7.21
C VAL A 97 -11.29 9.54 8.17
N LEU A 98 -10.02 9.32 7.86
CA LEU A 98 -9.12 8.61 8.77
C LEU A 98 -8.98 9.32 10.14
N ARG A 99 -9.00 10.67 10.16
CA ARG A 99 -8.85 11.45 11.39
C ARG A 99 -10.12 11.62 12.22
N ARG A 100 -11.30 11.54 11.59
CA ARG A 100 -12.59 11.84 12.24
C ARG A 100 -13.58 10.68 12.22
N GLY A 101 -13.32 9.70 11.37
CA GLY A 101 -14.18 8.55 11.16
C GLY A 101 -14.08 7.56 12.31
N ASP A 102 -15.12 6.76 12.43
CA ASP A 102 -15.13 5.60 13.30
C ASP A 102 -14.13 4.56 12.77
N VAL A 103 -13.22 4.12 13.63
CA VAL A 103 -12.21 3.10 13.33
C VAL A 103 -12.88 1.81 12.89
N GLU A 104 -14.05 1.48 13.45
CA GLU A 104 -14.79 0.27 13.10
C GLU A 104 -15.39 0.36 11.70
N ALA A 105 -15.98 1.51 11.34
CA ALA A 105 -16.48 1.76 9.99
C ALA A 105 -15.36 1.67 8.93
N LEU A 106 -14.16 2.17 9.25
CA LEU A 106 -12.99 2.07 8.38
C LEU A 106 -12.52 0.63 8.21
N ARG A 107 -12.49 -0.16 9.29
CA ARG A 107 -12.17 -1.59 9.24
C ARG A 107 -13.14 -2.35 8.34
N TRP A 108 -14.44 -2.15 8.49
CA TRP A 108 -15.44 -2.77 7.62
C TRP A 108 -15.29 -2.34 6.15
N GLY A 109 -14.96 -1.08 5.90
CA GLY A 109 -14.67 -0.59 4.55
C GLY A 109 -13.50 -1.33 3.90
N VAL A 110 -12.41 -1.57 4.64
CA VAL A 110 -11.26 -2.36 4.18
C VAL A 110 -11.67 -3.78 3.86
N VAL A 111 -12.37 -4.45 4.78
CA VAL A 111 -12.82 -5.84 4.61
C VAL A 111 -13.72 -5.96 3.39
N LEU A 112 -14.67 -5.05 3.22
CA LEU A 112 -15.58 -5.03 2.07
C LEU A 112 -14.81 -4.87 0.75
N VAL A 113 -13.91 -3.90 0.68
CA VAL A 113 -13.08 -3.68 -0.53
C VAL A 113 -12.22 -4.91 -0.82
N ALA A 114 -11.54 -5.46 0.18
CA ALA A 114 -10.71 -6.65 0.01
C ALA A 114 -11.53 -7.88 -0.42
N ALA A 115 -12.72 -8.08 0.17
CA ALA A 115 -13.64 -9.16 -0.16
C ALA A 115 -14.20 -9.04 -1.59
N VAL A 116 -14.65 -7.85 -1.99
CA VAL A 116 -15.08 -7.56 -3.37
C VAL A 116 -13.93 -7.82 -4.34
N THR A 117 -12.73 -7.36 -4.01
CA THR A 117 -11.52 -7.62 -4.80
C THR A 117 -11.29 -9.12 -4.95
N LEU A 118 -11.29 -9.88 -3.86
CA LEU A 118 -11.05 -11.33 -3.91
C LEU A 118 -12.13 -12.06 -4.71
N ALA A 119 -13.41 -11.74 -4.49
CA ALA A 119 -14.53 -12.37 -5.19
C ALA A 119 -14.47 -12.14 -6.70
N ALA A 120 -14.15 -10.92 -7.13
CA ALA A 120 -13.98 -10.60 -8.54
C ALA A 120 -12.76 -11.31 -9.16
N LEU A 121 -11.66 -11.42 -8.42
CA LEU A 121 -10.45 -12.13 -8.85
C LEU A 121 -10.68 -13.64 -8.99
N VAL A 122 -11.39 -14.26 -8.04
CA VAL A 122 -11.68 -15.70 -8.00
C VAL A 122 -12.75 -16.08 -9.03
N SER A 123 -13.73 -15.22 -9.30
CA SER A 123 -14.72 -15.45 -10.37
C SER A 123 -14.14 -15.40 -11.78
N GLY A 124 -12.86 -15.01 -11.92
CA GLY A 124 -12.22 -14.83 -13.21
C GLY A 124 -12.73 -13.61 -13.97
N TRP A 125 -13.37 -12.66 -13.27
CA TRP A 125 -13.89 -11.45 -13.90
C TRP A 125 -12.78 -10.66 -14.59
N ARG A 126 -12.97 -10.41 -15.88
CA ARG A 126 -12.07 -9.61 -16.71
C ARG A 126 -12.85 -8.50 -17.38
N HIS A 127 -12.45 -7.25 -17.20
CA HIS A 127 -13.00 -6.17 -17.99
C HIS A 127 -12.48 -6.28 -19.43
N ALA A 128 -13.39 -6.21 -20.40
CA ALA A 128 -13.08 -6.45 -21.80
C ALA A 128 -12.43 -5.25 -22.50
N LEU A 129 -12.59 -4.05 -21.95
CA LEU A 129 -12.29 -2.77 -22.59
C LEU A 129 -11.08 -2.09 -21.97
N ARG A 130 -10.24 -1.47 -22.82
CA ARG A 130 -9.20 -0.57 -22.33
C ARG A 130 -9.87 0.63 -21.66
N PRO A 131 -9.62 0.87 -20.36
CA PRO A 131 -10.30 1.91 -19.62
C PRO A 131 -9.86 3.29 -20.12
N GLY A 132 -10.83 4.11 -20.48
CA GLY A 132 -10.61 5.51 -20.91
C GLY A 132 -10.15 6.41 -19.76
N VAL A 133 -9.88 7.68 -20.08
CA VAL A 133 -9.36 8.68 -19.12
C VAL A 133 -10.26 8.83 -17.89
N ALA A 134 -11.58 8.96 -18.08
CA ALA A 134 -12.53 9.09 -16.98
C ALA A 134 -12.54 7.87 -16.05
N ALA A 135 -12.50 6.66 -16.61
CA ALA A 135 -12.44 5.43 -15.83
C ALA A 135 -11.15 5.38 -15.00
N ARG A 136 -9.99 5.64 -15.64
CA ARG A 136 -8.68 5.70 -14.95
C ARG A 136 -8.68 6.73 -13.82
N ALA A 137 -9.22 7.93 -14.05
CA ALA A 137 -9.34 8.95 -13.02
C ALA A 137 -10.23 8.51 -11.86
N GLY A 138 -11.38 7.87 -12.15
CA GLY A 138 -12.28 7.33 -11.14
C GLY A 138 -11.64 6.24 -10.27
N ILE A 139 -10.85 5.34 -10.87
CA ILE A 139 -10.12 4.29 -10.14
C ILE A 139 -9.01 4.89 -9.29
N GLY A 140 -8.29 5.85 -9.85
CA GLY A 140 -7.31 6.64 -9.11
C GLY A 140 -7.94 7.29 -7.88
N ALA A 141 -9.05 8.01 -8.07
CA ALA A 141 -9.80 8.67 -7.01
C ALA A 141 -10.31 7.68 -5.95
N ALA A 142 -10.92 6.56 -6.36
CA ALA A 142 -11.37 5.53 -5.44
C ALA A 142 -10.20 4.96 -4.61
N THR A 143 -9.07 4.69 -5.26
CA THR A 143 -7.87 4.19 -4.58
C THR A 143 -7.28 5.22 -3.64
N GLY A 144 -7.23 6.50 -4.05
CA GLY A 144 -6.75 7.61 -3.24
C GLY A 144 -7.62 7.86 -2.01
N PHE A 145 -8.94 7.84 -2.18
CA PHE A 145 -9.90 7.97 -1.08
C PHE A 145 -9.80 6.81 -0.09
N VAL A 146 -9.95 5.56 -0.57
CA VAL A 146 -9.87 4.36 0.28
C VAL A 146 -8.50 4.28 0.94
N GLY A 147 -7.44 4.53 0.18
CA GLY A 147 -6.07 4.52 0.66
C GLY A 147 -5.77 5.60 1.70
N GLY A 148 -6.30 6.81 1.53
CA GLY A 148 -6.21 7.87 2.55
C GLY A 148 -7.02 7.54 3.80
N ALA A 149 -8.21 6.95 3.64
CA ALA A 149 -9.10 6.59 4.73
C ALA A 149 -8.60 5.41 5.57
N THR A 150 -7.82 4.50 4.97
CA THR A 150 -7.49 3.21 5.59
C THR A 150 -5.99 2.90 5.66
N GLY A 151 -5.16 3.66 4.94
CA GLY A 151 -3.75 3.31 4.70
C GLY A 151 -3.54 2.17 3.68
N LEU A 152 -4.62 1.61 3.11
CA LEU A 152 -4.58 0.40 2.28
C LEU A 152 -4.94 0.71 0.82
N MET A 153 -3.96 1.24 0.09
CA MET A 153 -4.12 1.59 -1.32
C MET A 153 -4.13 0.36 -2.26
N GLY A 154 -3.53 -0.75 -1.82
CA GLY A 154 -3.25 -1.92 -2.65
C GLY A 154 -4.46 -2.67 -3.23
N PRO A 155 -5.46 -3.05 -2.42
CA PRO A 155 -6.58 -3.91 -2.86
C PRO A 155 -7.45 -3.32 -3.99
N VAL A 156 -7.68 -2.00 -3.98
CA VAL A 156 -8.47 -1.33 -5.03
C VAL A 156 -7.69 -1.33 -6.35
N MET A 157 -6.41 -0.96 -6.30
CA MET A 157 -5.56 -0.88 -7.49
C MET A 157 -5.33 -2.26 -8.12
N ILE A 158 -5.04 -3.28 -7.30
CA ILE A 158 -4.75 -4.62 -7.82
C ILE A 158 -5.99 -5.26 -8.45
N LEU A 159 -7.19 -5.01 -7.90
CA LEU A 159 -8.45 -5.49 -8.49
C LEU A 159 -8.56 -5.02 -9.93
N PHE A 160 -8.44 -3.71 -10.13
CA PHE A 160 -8.58 -3.10 -11.44
C PHE A 160 -7.49 -3.56 -12.40
N GLN A 161 -6.25 -3.69 -11.92
CA GLN A 161 -5.13 -4.06 -12.78
C GLN A 161 -5.19 -5.54 -13.17
N LEU A 162 -5.53 -6.45 -12.26
CA LEU A 162 -5.64 -7.88 -12.53
C LEU A 162 -6.89 -8.28 -13.32
N SER A 163 -7.94 -7.46 -13.28
CA SER A 163 -9.13 -7.63 -14.13
C SER A 163 -8.89 -7.18 -15.59
N GLY A 164 -7.76 -6.55 -15.89
CA GLY A 164 -7.36 -6.20 -17.25
C GLY A 164 -6.76 -7.36 -18.06
N ARG A 165 -6.35 -7.05 -19.30
CA ARG A 165 -5.71 -8.00 -20.23
C ARG A 165 -4.20 -7.79 -20.38
N ASP A 166 -3.63 -6.88 -19.60
CA ASP A 166 -2.20 -6.61 -19.59
C ASP A 166 -1.42 -7.78 -18.96
N SER A 167 -0.15 -7.94 -19.34
CA SER A 167 0.72 -8.98 -18.80
C SER A 167 0.99 -8.78 -17.30
N ALA A 168 1.29 -9.86 -16.57
CA ALA A 168 1.62 -9.76 -15.14
C ALA A 168 2.78 -8.78 -14.86
N ALA A 169 3.78 -8.70 -15.75
CA ALA A 169 4.87 -7.75 -15.64
C ALA A 169 4.39 -6.30 -15.74
N ARG A 170 3.56 -5.95 -16.74
CA ARG A 170 2.99 -4.61 -16.90
C ARG A 170 2.03 -4.25 -15.77
N ASN A 171 1.22 -5.20 -15.32
CA ASN A 171 0.32 -5.03 -14.17
C ASN A 171 1.11 -4.70 -12.91
N ARG A 172 2.08 -5.54 -12.58
CA ARG A 172 2.95 -5.34 -11.41
C ARG A 172 3.69 -4.01 -11.48
N ALA A 173 4.27 -3.67 -12.63
CA ALA A 173 4.96 -2.41 -12.84
C ALA A 173 4.04 -1.20 -12.62
N THR A 174 2.82 -1.25 -13.16
CA THR A 174 1.83 -0.18 -13.02
C THR A 174 1.39 -0.02 -11.55
N VAL A 175 1.10 -1.12 -10.86
CA VAL A 175 0.75 -1.11 -9.43
C VAL A 175 1.90 -0.54 -8.59
N LEU A 176 3.14 -0.99 -8.80
CA LEU A 176 4.33 -0.50 -8.09
C LEU A 176 4.53 1.00 -8.27
N VAL A 177 4.46 1.49 -9.51
CA VAL A 177 4.66 2.92 -9.78
C VAL A 177 3.52 3.72 -9.16
N PHE A 178 2.27 3.34 -9.41
CA PHE A 178 1.09 4.02 -8.87
C PHE A 178 1.13 4.12 -7.35
N LEU A 179 1.29 2.99 -6.65
CA LEU A 179 1.23 2.97 -5.19
C LEU A 179 2.42 3.70 -4.56
N THR A 180 3.62 3.58 -5.14
CA THR A 180 4.81 4.29 -4.62
C THR A 180 4.65 5.80 -4.78
N PHE A 181 4.27 6.29 -5.97
CA PHE A 181 4.12 7.72 -6.21
C PHE A 181 2.97 8.30 -5.40
N THR A 182 1.80 7.65 -5.37
CA THR A 182 0.68 8.12 -4.55
C THR A 182 1.07 8.18 -3.08
N THR A 183 1.74 7.16 -2.55
CA THR A 183 2.22 7.16 -1.14
C THR A 183 3.21 8.30 -0.88
N ALA A 184 4.15 8.56 -1.78
CA ALA A 184 5.08 9.68 -1.65
C ALA A 184 4.37 11.04 -1.70
N LEU A 185 3.38 11.19 -2.57
CA LEU A 185 2.58 12.42 -2.71
C LEU A 185 1.59 12.63 -1.55
N LEU A 186 1.25 11.58 -0.81
CA LEU A 186 0.52 11.70 0.44
C LEU A 186 1.34 12.35 1.55
N LEU A 187 2.67 12.22 1.56
CA LEU A 187 3.50 12.76 2.64
C LEU A 187 3.29 14.28 2.85
N PRO A 188 3.36 15.15 1.83
CA PRO A 188 3.01 16.56 2.00
C PRO A 188 1.60 16.78 2.59
N LEU A 189 0.60 16.02 2.14
CA LEU A 189 -0.77 16.12 2.65
C LEU A 189 -0.87 15.72 4.13
N MET A 190 -0.16 14.66 4.53
CA MET A 190 -0.06 14.21 5.91
C MET A 190 0.65 15.26 6.79
N THR A 191 1.63 15.99 6.26
CA THR A 191 2.26 17.13 6.96
C THR A 191 1.25 18.24 7.20
N LEU A 192 0.50 18.63 6.15
CA LEU A 192 -0.53 19.69 6.25
C LEU A 192 -1.65 19.34 7.24
N GLN A 193 -1.96 18.04 7.39
CA GLN A 193 -2.94 17.55 8.36
C GLN A 193 -2.35 17.25 9.75
N GLY A 194 -1.06 17.49 9.99
CA GLY A 194 -0.40 17.27 11.28
C GLY A 194 -0.14 15.81 11.64
N MET A 195 -0.26 14.88 10.68
CA MET A 195 -0.08 13.44 10.90
C MET A 195 1.40 13.02 10.89
N LEU A 196 2.25 13.74 10.14
CA LEU A 196 3.71 13.51 10.12
C LEU A 196 4.39 14.13 11.34
N THR A 197 4.13 13.54 12.51
CA THR A 197 4.79 13.91 13.75
C THR A 197 6.29 13.56 13.71
N PRO A 198 7.16 14.25 14.49
CA PRO A 198 8.57 13.91 14.57
C PRO A 198 8.83 12.43 14.96
N ARG A 199 7.96 11.86 15.80
CA ARG A 199 8.01 10.45 16.20
C ARG A 199 7.73 9.52 15.02
N ALA A 200 6.71 9.81 14.22
CA ALA A 200 6.38 9.02 13.02
C ALA A 200 7.49 9.12 11.96
N VAL A 201 8.05 10.31 11.74
CA VAL A 201 9.18 10.51 10.82
C VAL A 201 10.39 9.70 11.27
N LEU A 202 10.75 9.76 12.54
CA LEU A 202 11.92 9.05 13.06
C LEU A 202 11.76 7.52 12.95
N LEU A 203 10.60 6.99 13.33
CA LEU A 203 10.27 5.57 13.17
C LEU A 203 10.30 5.16 11.68
N GLY A 204 9.70 5.97 10.81
CA GLY A 204 9.69 5.75 9.37
C GLY A 204 11.09 5.74 8.77
N LEU A 205 11.98 6.63 9.21
CA LEU A 205 13.38 6.66 8.80
C LEU A 205 14.14 5.40 9.24
N ALA A 206 13.92 4.92 10.46
CA ALA A 206 14.49 3.65 10.92
C ALA A 206 13.99 2.44 10.10
N MET A 207 12.75 2.51 9.62
CA MET A 207 12.12 1.51 8.77
C MET A 207 12.51 1.59 7.28
N THR A 208 13.03 2.72 6.80
CA THR A 208 13.40 2.95 5.39
C THR A 208 14.37 1.90 4.85
N VAL A 209 15.42 1.57 5.61
CA VAL A 209 16.43 0.59 5.19
C VAL A 209 15.84 -0.83 5.12
N PRO A 210 15.22 -1.39 6.17
CA PRO A 210 14.63 -2.73 6.08
C PRO A 210 13.53 -2.80 5.02
N TYR A 211 12.66 -1.79 4.90
CA TYR A 211 11.65 -1.76 3.84
C TYR A 211 12.29 -1.80 2.45
N GLY A 212 13.29 -0.94 2.21
CA GLY A 212 13.97 -0.85 0.92
C GLY A 212 14.73 -2.13 0.56
N LEU A 213 15.40 -2.77 1.51
CA LEU A 213 16.07 -4.06 1.31
C LEU A 213 15.08 -5.17 0.99
N GLY A 214 13.98 -5.25 1.76
CA GLY A 214 12.87 -6.15 1.47
C GLY A 214 12.33 -5.93 0.07
N ALA A 215 12.02 -4.68 -0.30
CA ALA A 215 11.49 -4.34 -1.62
C ALA A 215 12.43 -4.74 -2.77
N ARG A 216 13.75 -4.56 -2.61
CA ARG A 216 14.73 -5.05 -3.60
C ARG A 216 14.74 -6.58 -3.69
N LEU A 217 14.74 -7.26 -2.55
CA LEU A 217 14.73 -8.72 -2.50
C LEU A 217 13.47 -9.28 -3.16
N GLY A 218 12.29 -8.78 -2.79
CA GLY A 218 11.02 -9.17 -3.40
C GLY A 218 10.97 -8.91 -4.90
N ALA A 219 11.49 -7.77 -5.33
CA ALA A 219 11.55 -7.45 -6.75
C ALA A 219 12.54 -8.33 -7.53
N TRP A 220 13.61 -8.80 -6.89
CA TRP A 220 14.55 -9.77 -7.46
C TRP A 220 13.97 -11.19 -7.52
N LEU A 221 13.18 -11.60 -6.52
CA LEU A 221 12.47 -12.88 -6.50
C LEU A 221 11.34 -12.97 -7.53
N PHE A 222 10.85 -11.83 -8.03
CA PHE A 222 9.82 -11.82 -9.06
C PHE A 222 10.36 -12.34 -10.40
N GLN A 223 9.82 -13.47 -10.84
CA GLN A 223 10.14 -14.09 -12.14
C GLN A 223 8.96 -13.88 -13.10
N PRO A 224 9.13 -13.12 -14.19
CA PRO A 224 8.05 -12.85 -15.15
C PRO A 224 7.42 -14.11 -15.74
N ASP A 225 8.21 -15.17 -15.93
CA ASP A 225 7.78 -16.43 -16.55
C ASP A 225 6.84 -17.26 -15.65
N ARG A 226 6.72 -16.89 -14.36
CA ARG A 226 5.88 -17.58 -13.37
C ARG A 226 4.66 -16.76 -13.00
N GLU A 227 3.88 -16.33 -13.99
CA GLU A 227 2.64 -15.55 -13.78
C GLU A 227 1.66 -16.23 -12.80
N GLY A 228 1.57 -17.57 -12.83
CA GLY A 228 0.74 -18.32 -11.88
C GLY A 228 1.14 -18.09 -10.41
N LEU A 229 2.45 -18.06 -10.12
CA LEU A 229 2.95 -17.79 -8.77
C LEU A 229 2.58 -16.37 -8.29
N TYR A 230 2.69 -15.39 -9.19
CA TYR A 230 2.29 -14.00 -8.91
C TYR A 230 0.81 -13.90 -8.54
N ARG A 231 -0.07 -14.54 -9.32
CA ARG A 231 -1.52 -14.56 -9.05
C ARG A 231 -1.84 -15.26 -7.74
N THR A 232 -1.24 -16.41 -7.48
CA THR A 232 -1.43 -17.15 -6.22
C THR A 232 -0.98 -16.32 -5.02
N ALA A 233 0.20 -15.68 -5.09
CA ALA A 233 0.66 -14.80 -4.02
C ALA A 233 -0.31 -13.64 -3.79
N ALA A 234 -0.81 -13.01 -4.85
CA ALA A 234 -1.81 -11.95 -4.74
C ALA A 234 -3.09 -12.44 -4.03
N TYR A 235 -3.62 -13.62 -4.40
CA TYR A 235 -4.80 -14.20 -3.75
C TYR A 235 -4.56 -14.50 -2.28
N VAL A 236 -3.42 -15.11 -1.93
CA VAL A 236 -3.06 -15.43 -0.54
C VAL A 236 -2.95 -14.15 0.30
N ILE A 237 -2.30 -13.11 -0.21
CA ILE A 237 -2.17 -11.81 0.49
C ILE A 237 -3.55 -11.21 0.76
N ILE A 238 -4.45 -11.23 -0.22
CA ILE A 238 -5.80 -10.68 -0.06
C ILE A 238 -6.63 -11.54 0.92
N ALA A 239 -6.51 -12.86 0.86
CA ALA A 239 -7.21 -13.76 1.77
C ALA A 239 -6.76 -13.57 3.23
N ILE A 240 -5.44 -13.46 3.47
CA ILE A 240 -4.88 -13.16 4.80
C ILE A 240 -5.37 -11.80 5.29
N ALA A 241 -5.43 -10.79 4.41
CA ALA A 241 -5.93 -9.47 4.75
C ALA A 241 -7.39 -9.47 5.20
N ILE A 242 -8.26 -10.22 4.50
CA ILE A 242 -9.65 -10.37 4.91
C ILE A 242 -9.72 -11.06 6.27
N ALA A 243 -9.01 -12.18 6.44
CA ALA A 243 -9.02 -12.94 7.69
C ALA A 243 -8.52 -12.11 8.89
N ALA A 244 -7.48 -11.29 8.70
CA ALA A 244 -6.94 -10.42 9.73
C ALA A 244 -7.79 -9.17 10.00
N GLY A 245 -8.58 -8.73 9.02
CA GLY A 245 -9.45 -7.56 9.14
C GLY A 245 -10.84 -7.85 9.71
N LEU A 246 -11.26 -9.13 9.74
CA LEU A 246 -12.54 -9.52 10.31
C LEU A 246 -12.55 -9.28 11.84
N PRO A 247 -13.53 -8.52 12.37
CA PRO A 247 -13.68 -8.26 13.81
C PRO A 247 -14.29 -9.49 14.51
N VAL A 248 -13.57 -10.62 14.48
CA VAL A 248 -13.98 -11.88 15.13
C VAL A 248 -13.31 -12.01 16.50
N ARG A 249 -12.51 -11.01 16.90
CA ARG A 249 -11.81 -10.94 18.18
C ARG A 249 -11.89 -9.54 18.77
N ASP A 250 -13.11 -9.09 19.04
CA ASP A 250 -13.39 -8.05 20.03
C ASP A 250 -14.24 -8.68 21.14
#